data_AF-A0A6J1P004-F1
#
_entry.id   AF-A0A6J1P004-F1
#
_cell.length_a   1.000
_cell.length_b   1.000
_cell.length_c   1.000
_cell.angle_alpha   90.00
_cell.angle_beta   90.00
_cell.angle_gamma   90.00
#
_symmetry.space_group_name_H-M   'P 1'
#
loop_
_entity.id
_entity.type
_entity.pdbx_description
1 polymer ?
#
loop_
_entity_poly.entity_id
_entity_poly.type
_entity_poly.pdbx_seq_one_letter_code
_entity_poly.pdbx_strand_id
1 'polypeptide(L)'
;MVGWGYDDDDEELTILQQANLPLVSDHDCIQRDPVYGRLLNEHTFCAGYLGDGASPCKGDGGIAFLVRVYLCSYNNIIILA
;
A
#
# COMPACT_ATOMS: atom_id res chain seq x y z
N MET A 1 0.30 3.00 -4.07
CA MET A 1 -1.17 3.08 -3.95
C MET A 1 -1.70 4.16 -4.89
N VAL A 2 -2.92 3.99 -5.40
CA VAL A 2 -3.63 4.98 -6.22
C VAL A 2 -5.06 5.13 -5.72
N GLY A 3 -5.58 6.35 -5.52
CA GLY A 3 -6.88 6.55 -4.89
C GLY A 3 -7.43 7.98 -4.95
N TRP A 4 -8.72 8.13 -4.65
CA TRP A 4 -9.46 9.39 -4.49
C TRP A 4 -9.95 9.54 -3.04
N GLY A 5 -9.08 9.23 -2.08
CA GLY A 5 -9.40 9.39 -0.67
C GLY A 5 -9.59 10.85 -0.26
N TYR A 6 -9.30 11.12 1.00
CA TYR A 6 -9.32 12.47 1.55
C TYR A 6 -7.90 13.00 1.73
N ASP A 7 -7.74 14.31 1.76
CA ASP A 7 -6.49 14.95 2.17
C ASP A 7 -6.40 15.13 3.69
N ASP A 8 -5.32 15.79 4.14
CA ASP A 8 -5.05 16.02 5.57
C ASP A 8 -6.07 16.97 6.24
N ASP A 9 -6.83 17.74 5.45
CA ASP A 9 -7.86 18.67 5.90
C ASP A 9 -9.27 18.02 5.91
N ASP A 10 -9.35 16.69 5.68
CA ASP A 10 -10.58 15.89 5.55
C ASP A 10 -11.47 16.35 4.37
N GLU A 11 -10.86 16.90 3.31
CA GLU A 11 -11.53 17.24 2.05
C GLU A 11 -11.45 16.10 1.04
N GLU A 12 -12.56 15.85 0.32
CA GLU A 12 -12.63 14.78 -0.68
C GLU A 12 -11.83 15.16 -1.94
N LEU A 13 -10.93 14.27 -2.34
CA LEU A 13 -10.07 14.51 -3.50
C LEU A 13 -10.82 14.25 -4.81
N THR A 14 -10.98 15.30 -5.60
CA THR A 14 -11.60 15.21 -6.94
C THR A 14 -10.64 14.75 -8.04
N ILE A 15 -9.34 14.75 -7.75
CA ILE A 15 -8.27 14.34 -8.67
C ILE A 15 -7.61 13.07 -8.14
N LEU A 16 -7.40 12.09 -9.02
CA LEU A 16 -6.75 10.82 -8.68
C LEU A 16 -5.33 11.06 -8.17
N GLN A 17 -5.02 10.53 -7.00
CA GLN A 17 -3.69 10.61 -6.40
C GLN A 17 -2.92 9.30 -6.57
N GLN A 18 -1.60 9.41 -6.51
CA GLN A 18 -0.69 8.27 -6.48
C GLN A 18 0.41 8.51 -5.44
N ALA A 19 0.63 7.51 -4.59
CA ALA A 19 1.76 7.49 -3.66
C ALA A 19 2.59 6.22 -3.85
N ASN A 20 3.91 6.38 -3.86
CA ASN A 20 4.85 5.27 -3.84
C ASN A 20 5.13 4.91 -2.38
N LEU A 21 4.75 3.70 -1.99
CA LEU A 21 4.96 3.18 -0.64
C LEU A 21 5.93 1.99 -0.71
N PRO A 22 6.94 1.93 0.16
CA PRO A 22 7.82 0.76 0.23
C PRO A 22 7.08 -0.40 0.89
N LEU A 23 7.41 -1.63 0.49
CA LEU A 23 7.01 -2.83 1.22
C LEU A 23 7.77 -2.87 2.55
N VAL A 24 7.09 -3.27 3.61
CA VAL A 24 7.64 -3.36 4.97
C VAL A 24 7.54 -4.82 5.41
N SER A 25 8.55 -5.29 6.13
CA SER A 25 8.53 -6.65 6.66
C SER A 25 7.44 -6.82 7.74
N ASP A 26 6.87 -8.01 7.84
CA ASP A 26 5.86 -8.31 8.86
C ASP A 26 6.38 -8.03 10.28
N HIS A 27 7.66 -8.35 10.53
CA HIS A 27 8.32 -8.06 11.80
C HIS A 27 8.30 -6.57 12.12
N ASP A 28 8.70 -5.71 11.18
CA ASP A 28 8.78 -4.27 11.43
C ASP A 28 7.40 -3.65 11.59
N CYS A 29 6.38 -4.16 10.88
CA CYS A 29 5.00 -3.74 11.11
C CYS A 29 4.51 -4.14 12.50
N ILE A 30 4.73 -5.38 12.95
CA ILE A 30 4.35 -5.81 14.30
C ILE A 30 5.09 -4.99 15.38
N GLN A 31 6.35 -4.63 15.15
CA GLN A 31 7.10 -3.75 16.06
C GLN A 31 6.51 -2.33 16.12
N ARG A 32 5.93 -1.84 15.00
CA ARG A 32 5.31 -0.51 14.94
C ARG A 32 4.01 -0.44 15.74
N ASP A 33 3.16 -1.46 15.59
CA ASP A 33 1.93 -1.62 16.36
C ASP A 33 1.59 -3.12 16.51
N PRO A 34 1.52 -3.66 17.75
CA PRO A 34 1.14 -5.05 18.00
C PRO A 34 -0.22 -5.46 17.41
N VAL A 35 -1.13 -4.51 17.15
CA VAL A 35 -2.42 -4.77 16.49
C VAL A 35 -2.22 -5.36 15.09
N TYR A 36 -1.16 -4.96 14.37
CA TYR A 36 -0.88 -5.47 13.02
C TYR A 36 -0.59 -6.97 13.01
N GLY A 37 -0.06 -7.52 14.11
CA GLY A 37 0.13 -8.98 14.24
C GLY A 37 -1.16 -9.79 14.19
N ARG A 38 -2.33 -9.17 14.38
CA ARG A 38 -3.65 -9.81 14.21
C ARG A 38 -4.22 -9.66 12.81
N LEU A 39 -3.72 -8.71 12.02
CA LEU A 39 -4.20 -8.39 10.68
C LEU A 39 -3.33 -9.02 9.58
N LEU A 40 -2.05 -9.24 9.88
CA LEU A 40 -1.10 -9.92 9.00
C LEU A 40 -1.41 -11.41 8.91
N ASN A 41 -1.49 -11.91 7.67
CA ASN A 41 -1.65 -13.31 7.31
C ASN A 41 -1.15 -13.52 5.86
N GLU A 42 -1.24 -14.74 5.34
CA GLU A 42 -0.75 -15.11 4.01
C GLU A 42 -1.42 -14.38 2.82
N HIS A 43 -2.52 -13.66 3.07
CA HIS A 43 -3.26 -12.87 2.08
C HIS A 43 -3.13 -11.36 2.29
N THR A 44 -2.34 -10.91 3.27
CA THR A 44 -2.13 -9.49 3.56
C THR A 44 -0.63 -9.16 3.62
N PHE A 45 -0.30 -7.90 3.39
CA PHE A 45 1.08 -7.41 3.49
C PHE A 45 1.06 -5.98 4.00
N CYS A 46 2.21 -5.51 4.47
CA CYS A 46 2.38 -4.17 5.00
C CYS A 46 3.19 -3.29 4.03
N ALA A 47 2.77 -2.04 3.86
CA ALA A 47 3.49 -1.06 3.05
C ALA A 47 3.34 0.34 3.64
N GLY A 48 4.41 1.13 3.60
CA GLY A 48 4.44 2.47 4.18
C GLY A 48 5.81 2.86 4.71
N TYR A 49 5.98 4.13 5.07
CA TYR A 49 7.21 4.63 5.66
C TYR A 49 7.21 4.39 7.17
N LEU A 50 8.34 3.96 7.73
CA LEU A 50 8.51 3.81 9.19
C LEU A 50 8.68 5.16 9.91
N GLY A 51 8.92 6.24 9.16
CA GLY A 51 8.96 7.63 9.61
C GLY A 51 8.07 8.51 8.74
N ASP A 52 8.45 9.75 8.51
CA ASP A 52 7.68 10.69 7.69
C ASP A 52 7.60 10.24 6.23
N GLY A 53 6.40 10.34 5.65
CA GLY A 53 6.15 9.99 4.26
C GLY A 53 4.65 9.91 3.99
N ALA A 54 4.30 9.62 2.73
CA ALA A 54 2.90 9.43 2.37
C ALA A 54 2.31 8.24 3.13
N SER A 55 1.12 8.41 3.68
CA SER A 55 0.35 7.38 4.37
C SER A 55 -1.05 7.26 3.78
N PRO A 56 -1.71 6.10 3.92
CA PRO A 56 -3.14 5.99 3.61
C PRO A 56 -3.96 6.96 4.47
N CYS A 57 -4.97 7.58 3.86
CA CYS A 57 -5.94 8.42 4.54
C CYS A 57 -7.32 7.76 4.54
N LYS A 58 -8.30 8.45 5.12
CA LYS A 58 -9.71 8.06 5.00
C LYS A 58 -10.08 7.95 3.52
N GLY A 59 -10.92 6.98 3.19
CA GLY A 59 -11.34 6.73 1.80
C GLY A 59 -10.38 5.88 0.96
N ASP A 60 -9.16 5.60 1.44
CA ASP A 60 -8.21 4.73 0.72
C ASP A 60 -8.45 3.22 0.94
N GLY A 61 -9.56 2.84 1.57
CA GLY A 61 -9.94 1.44 1.75
C GLY A 61 -10.40 0.82 0.43
N GLY A 62 -9.87 -0.36 0.09
CA GLY A 62 -10.29 -1.12 -1.11
C GLY A 62 -9.68 -0.63 -2.43
N ILE A 63 -8.73 0.30 -2.39
CA ILE A 63 -7.99 0.76 -3.56
C ILE A 63 -6.85 -0.22 -3.94
N ALA A 64 -6.31 -0.07 -5.15
CA ALA A 64 -5.25 -0.94 -5.65
C ALA A 64 -3.85 -0.51 -5.19
N PHE A 65 -3.04 -1.51 -4.80
CA PHE A 65 -1.60 -1.37 -4.65
C PHE A 65 -0.90 -1.86 -5.92
N LEU A 66 -0.32 -0.94 -6.69
CA LEU A 66 0.38 -1.27 -7.93
C LEU A 66 1.82 -1.68 -7.64
N VAL A 67 2.21 -2.87 -8.10
CA VAL A 67 3.60 -3.35 -8.05
C VAL A 67 4.21 -3.28 -9.44
N ARG A 68 5.31 -2.55 -9.58
CA ARG A 68 6.07 -2.50 -10.83
C ARG A 68 7.08 -3.64 -10.88
N VAL A 69 6.82 -4.62 -11.74
CA VAL A 69 7.72 -5.75 -11.98
C VAL A 69 8.58 -5.46 -13.22
N TYR A 70 9.90 -5.64 -13.11
CA TYR A 70 10.81 -5.64 -14.26
C TYR A 70 10.92 -7.07 -14.79
N LEU A 71 10.43 -7.31 -16.00
CA LEU A 71 10.49 -8.62 -16.64
C LEU A 71 11.72 -8.70 -17.53
N CYS A 72 12.65 -9.58 -17.18
CA CYS A 72 13.66 -10.06 -18.11
C CYS A 72 13.00 -11.13 -18.99
N SER A 73 12.87 -10.84 -20.29
CA SER A 73 12.13 -11.65 -21.26
C SER A 73 12.63 -13.10 -21.32
N TYR A 74 11.74 -14.07 -21.06
CA TYR A 74 11.76 -15.41 -21.69
C TYR A 74 10.38 -16.09 -21.82
N ASN A 75 9.30 -15.63 -21.17
CA ASN A 75 7.92 -16.11 -21.42
C ASN A 75 6.88 -15.05 -21.00
N ASN A 76 6.02 -14.65 -21.92
CA ASN A 76 5.16 -13.45 -21.85
C ASN A 76 3.77 -13.69 -21.25
N ILE A 77 3.62 -14.48 -20.18
CA ILE A 77 2.31 -14.67 -19.54
C ILE A 77 2.43 -14.42 -18.04
N ILE A 78 1.65 -13.45 -17.56
CA ILE A 78 1.51 -13.13 -16.14
C ILE A 78 0.02 -13.12 -15.83
N ILE A 79 -0.38 -13.92 -14.84
CA ILE A 79 -1.68 -13.81 -14.20
C ILE A 79 -1.46 -12.91 -12.99
N LEU A 80 -2.04 -11.70 -13.01
CA LEU A 80 -2.15 -10.84 -11.83
C LEU A 80 -3.55 -11.08 -11.26
N ALA A 81 -3.61 -11.52 -10.00
CA ALA A 81 -4.83 -11.61 -9.21
C ALA A 81 -4.76 -10.57 -8.10
#